data_AF-A0A5C1YJE5-F1
#
_entry.id   AF-A0A5C1YJE5-F1
#
_cell.length_a   1.000
_cell.length_b   1.000
_cell.length_c   1.000
_cell.angle_alpha   90.00
_cell.angle_beta   90.00
_cell.angle_gamma   90.00
#
_symmetry.space_group_name_H-M   'P 1'
#
loop_
_entity.id
_entity.type
_entity.pdbx_description
1 polymer ?
#
loop_
_entity_poly.entity_id
_entity_poly.type
_entity_poly.pdbx_seq_one_letter_code
_entity_poly.pdbx_strand_id
1 'polypeptide(L)'
;MTEVELVYDRLRTDDLRGTTQADYLVAFDAHIRLLEGDEVIYDEAGFPVVELARSLRIWLGDPGESDFEFDSMSYEEPGAIAIRNTPAGWVFGSVFAPSVWTNPAEWRAVDECCRHFIARVEADLDGLGLDPGDVLR
;
A
#
# COMPACT_ATOMS: atom_id res chain seq x y z
N MET A 1 3.16 22.18 -2.44
CA MET A 1 2.78 20.82 -2.83
C MET A 1 2.63 20.06 -1.54
N THR A 2 1.45 19.53 -1.27
CA THR A 2 1.19 18.75 -0.06
C THR A 2 1.76 17.35 -0.27
N GLU A 3 2.47 16.83 0.72
CA GLU A 3 3.13 15.53 0.64
C GLU A 3 2.10 14.43 0.93
N VAL A 4 1.98 13.47 0.02
CA VAL A 4 1.13 12.29 0.21
C VAL A 4 1.97 11.16 0.78
N GLU A 5 1.46 10.50 1.82
CA GLU A 5 2.18 9.42 2.49
C GLU A 5 1.26 8.23 2.76
N LEU A 6 1.79 7.02 2.54
CA LEU A 6 1.23 5.78 3.05
C LEU A 6 2.08 5.31 4.22
N VAL A 7 1.49 5.31 5.41
CA VAL A 7 2.17 4.88 6.65
C VAL A 7 1.36 3.81 7.33
N TYR A 8 2.02 2.99 8.15
CA TYR A 8 1.32 2.04 9.00
C TYR A 8 1.99 1.87 10.36
N ASP A 9 1.21 1.40 11.33
CA ASP A 9 1.67 1.04 12.66
C ASP A 9 0.99 -0.24 13.14
N ARG A 10 1.37 -0.71 14.34
CA ARG A 10 0.75 -1.89 14.98
C ARG A 10 0.74 -3.13 14.09
N LEU A 11 1.88 -3.42 13.45
CA LEU A 11 2.06 -4.64 12.67
C LEU A 11 1.82 -5.88 13.56
N ARG A 12 0.98 -6.78 13.07
CA ARG A 12 0.62 -8.06 13.68
C ARG A 12 0.91 -9.18 12.70
N THR A 13 1.42 -10.28 13.24
CA THR A 13 1.76 -11.50 12.48
C THR A 13 1.07 -12.73 13.06
N ASP A 14 -0.03 -12.53 13.78
CA ASP A 14 -0.69 -13.56 14.60
C ASP A 14 -1.25 -14.71 13.73
N ASP A 15 -1.56 -14.42 12.47
CA ASP A 15 -2.09 -15.39 11.50
C ASP A 15 -1.03 -16.04 10.61
N LEU A 16 0.26 -15.83 10.91
CA LEU A 16 1.34 -16.52 10.21
C LEU A 16 1.36 -18.01 10.60
N ARG A 17 0.74 -18.85 9.77
CA ARG A 17 0.61 -20.30 10.01
C ARG A 17 1.45 -21.17 9.07
N GLY A 18 2.15 -20.57 8.12
CA GLY A 18 2.90 -21.27 7.09
C GLY A 18 4.12 -20.48 6.62
N THR A 19 4.73 -20.95 5.53
CA THR A 19 5.96 -20.38 4.96
C THR A 19 5.87 -20.19 3.46
N THR A 20 4.67 -20.27 2.87
CA THR A 20 4.46 -20.00 1.45
C THR A 20 4.31 -18.50 1.22
N GLN A 21 4.50 -18.05 -0.02
CA GLN A 21 4.27 -16.65 -0.36
C GLN A 21 2.86 -16.20 0.02
N ALA A 22 1.83 -16.99 -0.32
CA ALA A 22 0.44 -16.68 0.02
C ALA A 22 0.24 -16.54 1.53
N ASP A 23 0.88 -17.40 2.35
CA ASP A 23 0.82 -17.28 3.82
C ASP A 23 1.38 -15.93 4.29
N TYR A 24 2.48 -15.46 3.71
CA TYR A 24 3.06 -14.16 4.07
C TYR A 24 2.22 -12.97 3.61
N LEU A 25 1.56 -13.05 2.44
CA LEU A 25 0.78 -11.92 1.93
C LEU A 25 -0.43 -11.62 2.83
N VAL A 26 -1.05 -12.65 3.42
CA VAL A 26 -2.28 -12.49 4.23
C VAL A 26 -2.06 -12.46 5.74
N ALA A 27 -0.85 -12.78 6.22
CA ALA A 27 -0.58 -12.89 7.65
C ALA A 27 -0.11 -11.58 8.32
N PHE A 28 0.13 -10.53 7.53
CA PHE A 28 0.78 -9.29 7.98
C PHE A 28 -0.19 -8.13 7.95
N ASP A 29 -0.85 -7.96 9.08
CA ASP A 29 -1.89 -6.97 9.27
C ASP A 29 -1.36 -5.78 10.06
N ALA A 30 -1.66 -4.58 9.59
CA ALA A 30 -1.32 -3.35 10.31
C ALA A 30 -2.50 -2.39 10.35
N HIS A 31 -2.31 -1.29 11.06
CA HIS A 31 -3.18 -0.12 10.92
C HIS A 31 -2.55 0.83 9.91
N ILE A 32 -3.14 0.90 8.71
CA ILE A 32 -2.65 1.75 7.62
C ILE A 32 -3.33 3.13 7.66
N ARG A 33 -2.60 4.15 7.25
CA ARG A 33 -3.08 5.52 7.08
C ARG A 33 -2.57 6.10 5.77
N LEU A 34 -3.48 6.70 5.01
CA LEU A 34 -3.19 7.59 3.90
C LEU A 34 -3.25 9.02 4.42
N LEU A 35 -2.13 9.72 4.33
CA LEU A 35 -1.97 11.09 4.82
C LEU A 35 -1.80 12.06 3.66
N GLU A 36 -2.28 13.27 3.86
CA GLU A 36 -1.92 14.43 3.06
C GLU A 36 -1.46 15.57 3.98
N GLY A 37 -0.14 15.74 4.07
CA GLY A 37 0.45 16.56 5.13
C GLY A 37 0.08 16.02 6.52
N ASP A 38 -0.55 16.86 7.35
CA ASP A 38 -0.99 16.46 8.70
C ASP A 38 -2.41 15.86 8.73
N GLU A 39 -3.11 15.81 7.59
CA GLU A 39 -4.49 15.33 7.50
C GLU A 39 -4.54 13.83 7.21
N VAL A 40 -5.35 13.09 7.98
CA VAL A 40 -5.66 11.68 7.69
C VAL A 40 -6.83 11.64 6.71
N ILE A 41 -6.53 11.20 5.49
CA ILE A 41 -7.51 11.08 4.40
C ILE A 41 -8.27 9.77 4.53
N TYR A 42 -7.58 8.70 4.91
CA TYR A 42 -8.14 7.38 5.12
C TYR A 42 -7.30 6.60 6.13
N ASP A 43 -7.95 5.82 6.99
CA ASP A 43 -7.30 4.87 7.89
C ASP A 43 -8.08 3.57 7.98
N GLU A 44 -7.37 2.46 8.17
CA GLU A 44 -7.98 1.13 8.27
C GLU A 44 -7.13 0.21 9.13
N ALA A 45 -7.78 -0.57 10.00
CA ALA A 45 -7.12 -1.51 10.90
C ALA A 45 -7.23 -2.95 10.38
N GLY A 46 -6.17 -3.73 10.55
CA GLY A 46 -6.16 -5.10 10.02
C GLY A 46 -5.95 -5.13 8.51
N PHE A 47 -5.14 -4.19 8.00
CA PHE A 47 -4.88 -4.04 6.57
C PHE A 47 -3.65 -4.89 6.16
N PRO A 48 -3.73 -5.65 5.05
CA PRO A 48 -2.66 -6.56 4.60
C PRO A 48 -1.51 -5.78 3.94
N VAL A 49 -0.58 -5.28 4.74
CA VAL A 49 0.47 -4.35 4.27
C VAL A 49 1.53 -5.01 3.38
N VAL A 50 1.82 -6.29 3.60
CA VAL A 50 2.77 -7.05 2.75
C VAL A 50 2.17 -7.30 1.37
N GLU A 51 0.88 -7.64 1.31
CA GLU A 51 0.16 -7.78 0.04
C GLU A 51 0.15 -6.47 -0.74
N LEU A 52 -0.16 -5.35 -0.08
CA LEU A 52 -0.14 -4.03 -0.71
C LEU A 52 1.26 -3.67 -1.25
N ALA A 53 2.32 -3.90 -0.47
CA ALA A 53 3.69 -3.60 -0.91
C ALA A 53 4.06 -4.39 -2.17
N ARG A 54 3.68 -5.67 -2.23
CA ARG A 54 3.89 -6.51 -3.40
C ARG A 54 3.13 -5.96 -4.62
N SER A 55 1.84 -5.64 -4.45
CA SER A 55 1.00 -5.12 -5.54
C SER A 55 1.54 -3.78 -6.07
N LEU A 56 1.96 -2.88 -5.18
CA LEU A 56 2.60 -1.61 -5.57
C LEU A 56 3.92 -1.84 -6.29
N ARG A 57 4.76 -2.77 -5.81
CA ARG A 57 6.04 -3.11 -6.46
C ARG A 57 5.84 -3.61 -7.89
N ILE A 58 4.84 -4.44 -8.12
CA ILE A 58 4.48 -4.94 -9.46
C ILE A 58 4.01 -3.76 -10.33
N TRP A 59 3.10 -2.94 -9.81
CA TRP A 59 2.55 -1.80 -10.54
C TRP A 59 3.62 -0.77 -10.94
N LEU A 60 4.53 -0.41 -10.03
CA LEU A 60 5.67 0.47 -10.33
C LEU A 60 6.67 -0.11 -11.33
N GLY A 61 6.66 -1.43 -11.53
CA GLY A 61 7.49 -2.13 -12.50
C GLY A 61 6.91 -2.16 -13.92
N ASP A 62 5.62 -1.83 -14.08
CA ASP A 62 4.96 -1.75 -15.37
C ASP A 62 5.22 -0.36 -16.01
N PRO A 63 5.71 -0.28 -17.26
CA PRO A 63 5.90 0.99 -17.97
C PRO A 63 4.60 1.75 -18.29
N GLY A 64 3.42 1.18 -18.02
CA GLY A 64 2.13 1.85 -18.17
C GLY A 64 1.79 2.76 -17.00
N GLU A 65 1.56 4.05 -17.26
CA GLU A 65 0.94 5.01 -16.34
C GLU A 65 -0.58 4.69 -16.14
N SER A 66 -0.93 3.44 -15.89
CA SER A 66 -2.30 3.03 -15.59
C SER A 66 -2.64 3.25 -14.14
N ASP A 67 -3.93 3.38 -13.86
CA ASP A 67 -4.45 3.41 -12.50
C ASP A 67 -4.04 2.15 -11.73
N PHE A 68 -3.89 2.31 -10.41
CA PHE A 68 -3.71 1.23 -9.46
C PHE A 68 -5.00 1.04 -8.66
N GLU A 69 -5.47 -0.20 -8.58
CA GLU A 69 -6.52 -0.60 -7.65
C GLU A 69 -6.00 -1.81 -6.88
N PHE A 70 -5.91 -1.68 -5.56
CA PHE A 70 -5.45 -2.77 -4.71
C PHE A 70 -6.48 -3.90 -4.70
N ASP A 71 -6.19 -4.98 -5.41
CA ASP A 71 -6.95 -6.22 -5.42
C ASP A 71 -6.36 -7.15 -4.36
N SER A 72 -7.06 -7.27 -3.24
CA SER A 72 -6.59 -7.99 -2.05
C SER A 72 -7.33 -9.31 -1.90
N MET A 73 -6.61 -10.34 -1.46
CA MET A 73 -7.19 -11.61 -1.02
C MET A 73 -8.08 -11.47 0.22
N SER A 74 -7.96 -10.35 0.95
CA SER A 74 -8.68 -10.11 2.21
C SER A 74 -9.95 -9.27 2.05
N TYR A 75 -10.15 -8.64 0.89
CA TYR A 75 -11.30 -7.78 0.60
C TYR A 75 -12.09 -8.29 -0.59
N GLU A 76 -13.42 -8.17 -0.54
CA GLU A 76 -14.28 -8.51 -1.68
C GLU A 76 -14.24 -7.44 -2.78
N GLU A 77 -14.09 -6.17 -2.39
CA GLU A 77 -14.05 -5.02 -3.31
C GLU A 77 -12.61 -4.54 -3.52
N PRO A 78 -12.13 -4.45 -4.77
CA PRO A 78 -10.81 -3.90 -5.06
C PRO A 78 -10.80 -2.38 -4.82
N GLY A 79 -9.61 -1.85 -4.54
CA GLY A 79 -9.41 -0.41 -4.36
C GLY A 79 -9.49 0.05 -2.91
N ALA A 80 -9.28 -0.84 -1.94
CA ALA A 80 -9.08 -0.45 -0.54
C ALA A 80 -7.94 0.59 -0.38
N ILE A 81 -6.95 0.53 -1.28
CA ILE A 81 -6.11 1.65 -1.70
C ILE A 81 -6.20 1.75 -3.23
N ALA A 82 -6.44 2.94 -3.76
CA ALA A 82 -6.50 3.22 -5.18
C ALA A 82 -5.65 4.45 -5.52
N ILE A 83 -4.97 4.41 -6.68
CA ILE A 83 -4.19 5.52 -7.22
C ILE A 83 -4.65 5.77 -8.65
N ARG A 84 -5.12 6.98 -8.96
CA ARG A 84 -5.71 7.31 -10.27
C ARG A 84 -5.00 8.46 -10.96
N ASN A 85 -4.77 8.31 -12.25
CA ASN A 85 -4.25 9.37 -13.10
C ASN A 85 -5.41 10.27 -13.54
N THR A 86 -5.34 11.56 -13.20
CA THR A 86 -6.32 12.56 -13.61
C THR A 86 -5.65 13.65 -14.45
N PRO A 87 -6.42 14.48 -15.20
CA PRO A 87 -5.84 15.62 -15.91
C PRO A 87 -5.08 16.62 -15.03
N ALA A 88 -5.32 16.63 -13.71
CA ALA A 88 -4.66 17.51 -12.75
C ALA A 88 -3.44 16.86 -12.06
N GLY A 89 -3.20 15.57 -12.27
CA GLY A 89 -2.19 14.78 -11.56
C GLY A 89 -2.78 13.51 -10.95
N TRP A 90 -1.98 12.83 -10.14
CA TRP A 90 -2.34 11.56 -9.52
C TRP A 90 -3.02 11.77 -8.17
N VAL A 91 -4.05 11.00 -7.88
CA VAL A 91 -4.78 11.06 -6.61
C VAL A 91 -4.82 9.70 -5.94
N PHE A 92 -4.73 9.68 -4.61
CA PHE A 92 -4.92 8.49 -3.80
C PHE A 92 -6.32 8.51 -3.17
N GLY A 93 -6.90 7.34 -2.98
CA GLY A 93 -8.19 7.19 -2.33
C GLY A 93 -8.47 5.75 -1.91
N SER A 94 -9.69 5.51 -1.44
CA SER A 94 -10.18 4.19 -1.06
C SER A 94 -11.62 4.01 -1.53
N VAL A 95 -11.96 2.80 -1.97
CA VAL A 95 -13.34 2.40 -2.28
C VAL A 95 -14.25 2.50 -1.05
N PHE A 96 -13.70 2.36 0.16
CA PHE A 96 -14.42 2.50 1.42
C PHE A 96 -14.67 3.96 1.82
N ALA A 97 -14.02 4.92 1.16
CA ALA A 97 -14.23 6.36 1.30
C ALA A 97 -14.35 7.04 -0.07
N PRO A 98 -15.35 6.70 -0.90
CA PRO A 98 -15.35 7.00 -2.34
C PRO A 98 -15.43 8.50 -2.69
N SER A 99 -15.88 9.32 -1.74
CA SER A 99 -15.94 10.77 -1.86
C SER A 99 -14.69 11.50 -1.39
N VAL A 100 -13.69 10.77 -0.89
CA VAL A 100 -12.48 11.32 -0.26
C VAL A 100 -11.26 10.90 -1.08
N TRP A 101 -10.54 11.90 -1.58
CA TRP A 101 -9.34 11.74 -2.39
C TRP A 101 -8.31 12.77 -1.93
N THR A 102 -7.03 12.44 -2.07
CA THR A 102 -5.96 13.44 -1.90
C THR A 102 -6.05 14.52 -2.97
N ASN A 103 -5.40 15.65 -2.74
CA ASN A 103 -5.10 16.58 -3.81
C ASN A 103 -4.22 15.90 -4.89
N PRO A 104 -4.27 16.39 -6.13
CA PRO A 104 -3.43 15.88 -7.21
C PRO A 104 -1.94 16.07 -6.91
N ALA A 105 -1.18 14.98 -7.06
CA ALA A 105 0.25 14.89 -6.91
C ALA A 105 0.96 14.64 -8.25
N GLU A 106 2.22 15.05 -8.34
CA GLU A 106 3.07 14.67 -9.48
C GLU A 106 3.45 13.18 -9.37
N TRP A 107 3.68 12.53 -10.52
CA TRP A 107 4.11 11.12 -10.55
C TRP A 107 5.33 10.85 -9.65
N ARG A 108 6.30 11.78 -9.61
CA ARG A 108 7.49 11.64 -8.76
C ARG A 108 7.12 11.47 -7.28
N ALA A 109 6.14 12.24 -6.79
CA ALA A 109 5.69 12.13 -5.41
C ALA A 109 4.95 10.81 -5.15
N VAL A 110 4.19 10.32 -6.14
CA VAL A 110 3.53 9.00 -6.08
C VAL A 110 4.55 7.87 -6.03
N ASP A 111 5.54 7.88 -6.92
CA ASP A 111 6.62 6.89 -6.94
C ASP A 111 7.43 6.91 -5.62
N GLU A 112 7.79 8.10 -5.12
CA GLU A 112 8.48 8.27 -3.82
C GLU A 112 7.64 7.72 -2.65
N CYS A 113 6.35 8.06 -2.59
CA CYS A 113 5.41 7.56 -1.56
C CYS A 113 5.33 6.02 -1.57
N CYS A 114 5.08 5.41 -2.73
CA CYS A 114 4.98 3.97 -2.87
C CYS A 114 6.30 3.26 -2.53
N ARG A 115 7.45 3.80 -2.97
CA ARG A 115 8.78 3.24 -2.64
C ARG A 115 9.11 3.33 -1.17
N HIS A 116 8.76 4.42 -0.48
CA HIS A 116 8.93 4.54 0.96
C HIS A 116 8.09 3.51 1.72
N PHE A 117 6.83 3.32 1.32
CA PHE A 117 5.98 2.29 1.91
C PHE A 117 6.56 0.88 1.70
N ILE A 118 6.99 0.55 0.47
CA ILE A 118 7.61 -0.75 0.16
C ILE A 118 8.87 -0.95 0.99
N ALA A 119 9.79 0.02 1.01
CA ALA A 119 11.04 -0.08 1.77
C ALA A 119 10.80 -0.27 3.28
N ARG A 120 9.74 0.33 3.82
CA ARG A 120 9.33 0.12 5.21
C ARG A 120 8.88 -1.32 5.46
N VAL A 121 8.06 -1.89 4.57
CA VAL A 121 7.65 -3.30 4.62
C VAL A 121 8.85 -4.24 4.49
N GLU A 122 9.77 -3.94 3.57
CA GLU A 122 11.01 -4.72 3.40
C GLU A 122 11.84 -4.72 4.70
N ALA A 123 12.01 -3.57 5.34
CA ALA A 123 12.73 -3.47 6.60
C ALA A 123 12.05 -4.25 7.75
N ASP A 124 10.72 -4.24 7.82
CA ASP A 124 9.97 -5.00 8.83
C ASP A 124 10.04 -6.52 8.57
N LEU A 125 10.03 -6.96 7.30
CA LEU A 125 10.27 -8.36 6.91
C LEU A 125 11.69 -8.83 7.27
N ASP A 126 12.71 -8.02 6.94
CA ASP A 126 14.11 -8.28 7.32
C ASP A 126 14.25 -8.40 8.84
N GLY A 127 13.60 -7.50 9.59
CA GLY A 127 13.58 -7.52 11.06
C GLY A 127 12.97 -8.79 11.66
N LEU A 128 12.10 -9.47 10.89
CA LEU A 128 11.49 -10.76 11.24
C LEU A 128 12.25 -11.96 10.69
N GLY A 129 13.37 -11.74 9.99
CA GLY A 129 14.21 -12.80 9.40
C GLY A 129 13.64 -13.40 8.12
N LEU A 130 12.75 -12.69 7.43
CA LEU A 130 12.18 -13.08 6.14
C LEU A 130 12.88 -12.31 5.02
N ASP A 131 13.23 -12.98 3.93
CA ASP A 131 13.81 -12.32 2.75
C ASP A 131 12.71 -11.57 1.98
N PRO A 132 12.74 -10.23 1.91
CA PRO A 132 11.72 -9.46 1.20
C PRO A 132 11.67 -9.75 -0.29
N GLY A 133 12.80 -10.15 -0.90
CA GLY A 133 12.88 -10.54 -2.31
C GLY A 133 12.11 -11.83 -2.62
N ASP A 134 12.03 -12.75 -1.66
CA ASP A 134 11.23 -13.98 -1.78
C ASP A 134 9.75 -13.72 -1.47
N VAL A 135 9.45 -12.88 -0.47
CA VAL A 135 8.08 -12.56 -0.06
C VAL A 135 7.37 -11.69 -1.11
N LEU A 136 8.01 -10.63 -1.59
CA LEU A 136 7.41 -9.61 -2.47
C LEU A 136 7.60 -9.88 -3.97
N ARG A 137 7.96 -11.11 -4.34
CA ARG A 137 8.23 -11.51 -5.73
C ARG A 137 7.02 -11.43 -6.67
#